data_AF-A0A660PJ68-F1
#
_entry.id   AF-A0A660PJ68-F1
#
_cell.length_a   1.000
_cell.length_b   1.000
_cell.length_c   1.000
_cell.angle_alpha   90.00
_cell.angle_beta   90.00
_cell.angle_gamma   90.00
#
_symmetry.space_group_name_H-M   'P 1'
#
loop_
_entity.id
_entity.type
_entity.pdbx_description
1 polymer ?
#
loop_
_entity_poly.entity_id
_entity_poly.type
_entity_poly.pdbx_seq_one_letter_code
_entity_poly.pdbx_strand_id
1 'polypeptide(L)'
;SIYDVFPRDYLGHLTDTIPIMDSVENYDDIEMVISITDGDRAVQWIEYAGPRYNQKIMAGLTAAMITSYDPYLSSGQLSSVIGGLKGAAEYENLYGEPGKGNRGMPAQTAAHLYLVVLIVIGNIIYFRNRKRQGRGGL
;
A
#
# COMPACT_ATOMS: atom_id res chain seq x y z
N SER A 1 30.77 -1.84 -2.13
CA SER A 1 29.92 -0.72 -1.70
C SER A 1 28.77 -0.53 -2.68
N ILE A 2 27.78 0.32 -2.37
CA ILE A 2 26.72 0.73 -3.29
C ILE A 2 27.31 1.45 -4.50
N TYR A 3 28.35 2.27 -4.32
CA TYR A 3 29.03 3.01 -5.39
C TYR A 3 29.71 2.10 -6.43
N ASP A 4 30.24 0.95 -6.01
CA ASP A 4 30.90 0.00 -6.92
C ASP A 4 29.90 -0.65 -7.89
N VAL A 5 28.67 -0.90 -7.40
CA VAL A 5 27.60 -1.54 -8.17
C VAL A 5 26.81 -0.49 -8.97
N PHE A 6 26.61 0.68 -8.37
CA PHE A 6 25.82 1.79 -8.93
C PHE A 6 26.67 3.08 -8.92
N PRO A 7 27.67 3.20 -9.81
CA PRO A 7 28.55 4.36 -9.84
C PRO A 7 27.84 5.64 -10.30
N ARG A 8 26.69 5.50 -10.96
CA ARG A 8 25.86 6.62 -11.41
C ARG A 8 24.40 6.40 -11.05
N ASP A 9 23.71 7.49 -10.74
CA ASP A 9 22.27 7.50 -10.56
C ASP A 9 21.54 7.42 -11.92
N TYR A 10 20.21 7.41 -11.85
CA TYR A 10 19.34 7.37 -13.03
C TYR A 10 19.52 8.58 -13.97
N LEU A 11 19.94 9.73 -13.45
CA LEU A 11 20.17 10.96 -14.21
C LEU A 11 21.61 11.04 -14.75
N GLY A 12 22.47 10.10 -14.38
CA GLY A 12 23.87 10.03 -14.79
C GLY A 12 24.85 10.76 -13.88
N HIS A 13 24.40 11.34 -12.77
CA HIS A 13 25.27 11.92 -11.74
C HIS A 13 26.03 10.81 -11.01
N LEU A 14 27.24 11.10 -10.55
CA LEU A 14 28.01 10.13 -9.77
C LEU A 14 27.35 9.94 -8.39
N THR A 15 27.14 8.69 -7.99
CA THR A 15 26.40 8.38 -6.76
C THR A 15 27.10 8.91 -5.51
N ASP A 16 28.44 8.95 -5.52
CA ASP A 16 29.30 9.49 -4.44
C ASP A 16 29.24 11.02 -4.32
N THR A 17 28.61 11.72 -5.26
CA THR A 17 28.42 13.18 -5.19
C THR A 17 27.05 13.57 -4.62
N ILE A 18 26.19 12.60 -4.31
CA ILE A 18 24.84 12.86 -3.82
C ILE A 18 24.89 13.04 -2.30
N PRO A 19 24.47 14.20 -1.74
CA PRO A 19 24.61 14.47 -0.30
C PRO A 19 23.95 13.45 0.64
N ILE A 20 22.88 12.76 0.19
CA ILE A 20 22.22 11.72 1.01
C ILE A 20 23.06 10.45 1.14
N MET A 21 24.06 10.27 0.29
CA MET A 21 24.92 9.10 0.24
C MET A 21 26.20 9.27 1.08
N ASP A 22 26.58 10.48 1.50
CA ASP A 22 27.85 10.76 2.22
C ASP A 22 28.14 9.84 3.41
N SER A 23 27.11 9.33 4.08
CA SER A 23 27.21 8.41 5.23
C SER A 23 26.71 6.98 4.94
N VAL A 24 26.51 6.62 3.67
CA VAL A 24 25.93 5.34 3.23
C VAL A 24 26.90 4.65 2.29
N GLU A 25 27.58 3.62 2.74
CA GLU A 25 28.48 2.81 1.92
C GLU A 25 27.80 1.54 1.42
N ASN A 26 27.00 0.90 2.27
CA ASN A 26 26.34 -0.36 1.96
C ASN A 26 24.99 -0.49 2.70
N TYR A 27 24.35 -1.65 2.59
CA TYR A 27 23.04 -1.87 3.23
C TYR A 27 23.10 -1.81 4.76
N ASP A 28 24.23 -2.12 5.40
CA ASP A 28 24.34 -2.06 6.86
C ASP A 28 24.17 -0.63 7.42
N ASP A 29 24.41 0.39 6.59
CA ASP A 29 24.18 1.80 6.91
C ASP A 29 22.72 2.24 6.70
N ILE A 30 21.87 1.35 6.18
CA ILE A 30 20.45 1.60 5.88
C ILE A 30 19.60 0.83 6.89
N GLU A 31 18.82 1.55 7.69
CA GLU A 31 17.95 0.93 8.70
C GLU A 31 16.72 0.25 8.09
N MET A 32 16.18 0.82 7.01
CA MET A 32 14.94 0.36 6.37
C MET A 32 14.86 0.77 4.90
N VAL A 33 14.30 -0.13 4.09
CA VAL A 33 13.90 0.14 2.71
C VAL A 33 12.42 0.50 2.67
N ILE A 34 12.09 1.69 2.19
CA ILE A 34 10.71 2.14 1.99
C ILE A 34 10.38 2.11 0.50
N SER A 35 9.46 1.25 0.09
CA SER A 35 9.03 1.11 -1.31
C SER A 35 7.61 1.66 -1.50
N ILE A 36 7.50 2.82 -2.15
CA ILE A 36 6.20 3.40 -2.53
C ILE A 36 5.97 3.09 -4.01
N THR A 37 4.98 2.24 -4.32
CA THR A 37 4.83 1.69 -5.67
C THR A 37 3.39 1.27 -5.98
N ASP A 38 3.06 1.31 -7.27
CA ASP A 38 1.90 0.66 -7.88
C ASP A 38 2.39 -0.54 -8.73
N GLY A 39 2.82 -1.61 -8.07
CA GLY A 39 3.22 -2.84 -8.75
C GLY A 39 4.10 -3.72 -7.87
N ASP A 40 4.92 -4.54 -8.51
CA ASP A 40 5.68 -5.61 -7.84
C ASP A 40 7.04 -5.16 -7.29
N ARG A 41 7.34 -3.86 -7.33
CA ARG A 41 8.66 -3.35 -6.90
C ARG A 41 8.92 -3.63 -5.41
N ALA A 42 7.88 -3.60 -4.59
CA ALA A 42 7.99 -3.98 -3.18
C ALA A 42 8.31 -5.47 -3.02
N VAL A 43 7.73 -6.35 -3.84
CA VAL A 43 8.08 -7.79 -3.87
C VAL A 43 9.55 -7.99 -4.21
N GLN A 44 10.07 -7.28 -5.21
CA GLN A 44 11.50 -7.37 -5.58
C GLN A 44 12.42 -7.01 -4.41
N TRP A 45 12.07 -5.97 -3.65
CA TRP A 45 12.81 -5.63 -2.43
C TRP A 45 12.69 -6.71 -1.35
N ILE A 46 11.49 -7.27 -1.15
CA ILE A 46 11.24 -8.38 -0.21
C ILE A 46 12.10 -9.59 -0.52
N GLU A 47 12.15 -10.00 -1.79
CA GLU A 47 12.87 -11.19 -2.23
C GLU A 47 14.37 -10.98 -2.29
N TYR A 48 14.83 -9.78 -2.65
CA TYR A 48 16.24 -9.49 -2.82
C TYR A 48 16.90 -8.98 -1.54
N ALA A 49 16.46 -7.82 -1.04
CA ALA A 49 17.16 -7.14 0.06
C ALA A 49 16.87 -7.76 1.42
N GLY A 50 15.65 -8.24 1.63
CA GLY A 50 15.23 -8.89 2.86
C GLY A 50 16.15 -10.05 3.24
N PRO A 51 16.20 -11.17 2.49
CA PRO A 51 16.99 -12.33 2.86
C PRO A 51 18.50 -12.14 2.66
N ARG A 52 18.93 -11.34 1.68
CA ARG A 52 20.36 -11.21 1.33
C ARG A 52 21.11 -10.25 2.24
N TYR A 53 20.47 -9.16 2.64
CA TYR A 53 21.10 -8.08 3.41
C TYR A 53 20.38 -7.85 4.75
N ASN A 54 19.48 -8.75 5.15
CA ASN A 54 18.70 -8.67 6.39
C ASN A 54 17.95 -7.33 6.56
N GLN A 55 17.49 -6.77 5.44
CA GLN A 55 16.87 -5.45 5.43
C GLN A 55 15.41 -5.49 5.86
N LYS A 56 15.02 -4.49 6.67
CA LYS A 56 13.61 -4.26 7.01
C LYS A 56 12.94 -3.51 5.87
N ILE A 57 11.76 -3.98 5.48
CA ILE A 57 11.08 -3.45 4.30
C ILE A 57 9.70 -2.96 4.69
N MET A 58 9.38 -1.75 4.25
CA MET A 58 8.07 -1.13 4.38
C MET A 58 7.53 -0.83 2.98
N ALA A 59 6.24 -1.06 2.77
CA ALA A 59 5.60 -0.77 1.49
C ALA A 59 4.49 0.28 1.59
N GLY A 60 4.55 1.30 0.73
CA GLY A 60 3.44 2.20 0.43
C GLY A 60 2.70 1.69 -0.81
N LEU A 61 1.46 1.23 -0.65
CA LEU A 61 0.72 0.54 -1.71
C LEU A 61 -0.61 1.24 -2.04
N THR A 62 -1.10 1.03 -3.25
CA THR A 62 -2.49 1.39 -3.59
C THR A 62 -3.47 0.50 -2.84
N ALA A 63 -4.68 1.01 -2.56
CA ALA A 63 -5.67 0.29 -1.75
C ALA A 63 -6.03 -1.10 -2.31
N ALA A 64 -6.05 -1.23 -3.64
CA ALA A 64 -6.40 -2.48 -4.33
C ALA A 64 -5.32 -3.57 -4.19
N MET A 65 -4.08 -3.20 -3.89
CA MET A 65 -2.97 -4.14 -3.80
C MET A 65 -2.68 -4.63 -2.39
N ILE A 66 -3.20 -3.96 -1.35
CA ILE A 66 -2.87 -4.29 0.06
C ILE A 66 -3.04 -5.79 0.33
N THR A 67 -4.16 -6.37 -0.11
CA THR A 67 -4.50 -7.78 0.11
C THR A 67 -3.54 -8.75 -0.55
N SER A 68 -2.91 -8.36 -1.66
CA SER A 68 -1.87 -9.17 -2.31
C SER A 68 -0.59 -9.27 -1.47
N TYR A 69 -0.41 -8.36 -0.50
CA TYR A 69 0.77 -8.30 0.36
C TYR A 69 0.53 -8.84 1.77
N ASP A 70 -0.70 -9.22 2.13
CA ASP A 70 -1.04 -9.84 3.41
C ASP A 70 -0.18 -11.09 3.75
N PRO A 71 0.20 -11.97 2.79
CA PRO A 71 1.10 -13.09 3.08
C PRO A 71 2.48 -12.65 3.55
N TYR A 72 3.05 -11.59 2.94
CA TYR A 72 4.37 -11.07 3.30
C TYR A 72 4.37 -10.35 4.66
N LEU A 73 3.27 -9.67 4.99
CA LEU A 73 3.03 -9.11 6.31
C LEU A 73 2.96 -10.21 7.37
N SER A 74 2.17 -11.27 7.09
CA SER A 74 1.93 -12.36 8.03
C SER A 74 3.17 -13.24 8.25
N SER A 75 4.03 -13.38 7.23
CA SER A 75 5.30 -14.12 7.34
C SER A 75 6.42 -13.32 8.01
N GLY A 76 6.23 -12.00 8.21
CA GLY A 76 7.26 -11.09 8.72
C GLY A 76 8.30 -10.66 7.69
N GLN A 77 8.14 -11.05 6.42
CA GLN A 77 9.02 -10.61 5.32
C GLN A 77 8.80 -9.14 4.96
N LEU A 78 7.63 -8.59 5.25
CA LEU A 78 7.30 -7.18 5.12
C LEU A 78 6.98 -6.62 6.51
N SER A 79 7.71 -5.60 6.95
CA SER A 79 7.62 -5.06 8.30
C SER A 79 6.36 -4.22 8.52
N SER A 80 5.94 -3.45 7.51
CA SER A 80 4.71 -2.65 7.58
C SER A 80 4.20 -2.25 6.20
N VAL A 81 2.91 -1.90 6.14
CA VAL A 81 2.24 -1.39 4.93
C VAL A 81 1.45 -0.14 5.25
N ILE A 82 1.63 0.91 4.43
CA ILE A 82 0.72 2.05 4.35
C ILE A 82 -0.06 1.92 3.05
N GLY A 83 -1.36 1.65 3.19
CA GLY A 83 -2.21 1.29 2.07
C GLY A 83 -3.28 2.34 1.75
N GLY A 84 -3.21 2.91 0.56
CA GLY A 84 -4.23 3.80 0.01
C GLY A 84 -4.56 5.01 0.89
N LEU A 85 -5.77 5.54 0.69
CA LEU A 85 -6.23 6.74 1.40
C LEU A 85 -6.37 6.51 2.91
N LYS A 86 -6.90 5.35 3.30
CA LYS A 86 -7.10 4.98 4.71
C LYS A 86 -5.77 4.90 5.46
N GLY A 87 -4.79 4.17 4.92
CA GLY A 87 -3.48 4.04 5.56
C GLY A 87 -2.75 5.38 5.66
N ALA A 88 -2.87 6.23 4.63
CA ALA A 88 -2.33 7.60 4.69
C ALA A 88 -2.99 8.44 5.80
N ALA A 89 -4.31 8.36 5.96
CA ALA A 89 -5.04 9.06 7.03
C ALA A 89 -4.64 8.55 8.42
N GLU A 90 -4.48 7.22 8.59
CA GLU A 90 -4.02 6.61 9.84
C GLU A 90 -2.60 7.07 10.21
N TYR A 91 -1.70 7.14 9.22
CA TYR A 91 -0.34 7.65 9.42
C TYR A 91 -0.34 9.14 9.81
N GLU A 92 -1.12 9.98 9.11
CA GLU A 92 -1.27 11.41 9.45
C GLU A 92 -1.80 11.61 10.88
N ASN A 93 -2.77 10.78 11.30
CA ASN A 93 -3.29 10.82 12.66
C ASN A 93 -2.27 10.37 13.71
N LEU A 94 -1.48 9.34 13.39
CA LEU A 94 -0.38 8.88 14.25
C LEU A 94 0.70 9.95 14.40
N TYR A 95 1.00 10.67 13.31
CA TYR A 95 1.98 11.74 13.28
C TYR A 95 1.47 13.04 13.93
N GLY A 96 0.15 13.21 14.03
CA GLY A 96 -0.49 14.38 14.65
C GLY A 96 -0.72 15.56 13.71
N GLU A 97 -0.49 15.39 12.41
CA GLU A 97 -0.71 16.43 11.39
C GLU A 97 -1.70 15.93 10.33
N PRO A 98 -3.00 16.21 10.49
CA PRO A 98 -4.01 15.84 9.50
C PRO A 98 -3.74 16.50 8.15
N GLY A 99 -3.66 15.69 7.10
CA GLY A 99 -3.24 16.13 5.77
C GLY A 99 -4.26 15.81 4.67
N LYS A 100 -3.79 15.33 3.53
CA LYS A 100 -4.65 14.98 2.38
C LYS A 100 -5.38 13.66 2.62
N GLY A 101 -4.77 12.71 3.32
CA GLY A 101 -5.36 11.43 3.68
C GLY A 101 -6.65 11.62 4.46
N ASN A 102 -6.56 12.32 5.59
CA ASN A 102 -7.70 12.60 6.45
C ASN A 102 -8.81 13.39 5.74
N ARG A 103 -8.45 14.40 4.94
CA ARG A 103 -9.45 15.19 4.19
C ARG A 103 -10.23 14.38 3.17
N GLY A 104 -9.64 13.33 2.61
CA GLY A 104 -10.32 12.45 1.65
C GLY A 104 -11.28 11.45 2.30
N MET A 105 -11.09 11.12 3.58
CA MET A 105 -11.86 10.09 4.28
C MET A 105 -13.38 10.31 4.25
N PRO A 106 -13.93 11.53 4.51
CA PRO A 106 -15.38 11.74 4.47
C PRO A 106 -16.02 11.41 3.11
N ALA A 107 -15.35 11.77 2.01
CA ALA A 107 -15.83 11.45 0.67
C ALA A 107 -15.81 9.94 0.41
N GLN A 108 -14.74 9.25 0.84
CA GLN A 108 -14.64 7.80 0.75
C GLN A 108 -15.75 7.12 1.55
N THR A 109 -15.98 7.52 2.80
CA THR A 109 -17.04 6.98 3.66
C THR A 109 -18.43 7.21 3.06
N ALA A 110 -18.72 8.40 2.54
CA ALA A 110 -19.99 8.71 1.91
C ALA A 110 -20.25 7.84 0.66
N ALA A 111 -19.23 7.66 -0.18
CA ALA A 111 -19.33 6.81 -1.37
C ALA A 111 -19.59 5.34 -1.01
N HIS A 112 -18.89 4.81 -0.01
CA HIS A 112 -19.11 3.43 0.45
C HIS A 112 -20.51 3.25 1.05
N LEU A 113 -20.97 4.21 1.86
CA LEU A 113 -22.32 4.17 2.43
C LEU A 113 -23.40 4.21 1.34
N TYR A 114 -23.22 5.05 0.32
CA TYR A 114 -24.12 5.12 -0.83
C TYR A 114 -24.22 3.78 -1.57
N LEU A 115 -23.08 3.13 -1.84
CA LEU A 115 -23.07 1.80 -2.47
C LEU A 115 -23.79 0.75 -1.62
N VAL A 116 -23.58 0.75 -0.30
CA VAL A 116 -24.29 -0.16 0.62
C VAL A 116 -25.80 0.04 0.55
N VAL A 117 -26.27 1.30 0.55
CA VAL A 117 -27.69 1.63 0.42
C VAL A 117 -28.26 1.11 -0.89
N LEU A 118 -27.57 1.31 -2.01
CA LEU A 118 -28.01 0.79 -3.31
C LEU A 118 -28.11 -0.74 -3.33
N ILE A 119 -27.12 -1.44 -2.75
CA ILE A 119 -27.13 -2.91 -2.64
C ILE A 119 -28.34 -3.38 -1.82
N VAL A 120 -28.62 -2.73 -0.69
CA VAL A 120 -29.78 -3.06 0.17
C VAL A 120 -31.09 -2.87 -0.58
N ILE A 121 -31.27 -1.73 -1.27
CA ILE A 121 -32.47 -1.46 -2.09
C ILE A 121 -32.61 -2.52 -3.19
N GLY A 122 -31.54 -2.82 -3.90
CA GLY A 122 -31.52 -3.86 -4.94
C GLY A 122 -31.94 -5.22 -4.42
N ASN A 123 -31.41 -5.63 -3.27
CA ASN A 123 -31.78 -6.88 -2.61
C ASN A 123 -33.27 -6.90 -2.20
N ILE A 124 -33.80 -5.82 -1.63
CA ILE A 124 -35.22 -5.72 -1.27
C ILE A 124 -36.11 -5.90 -2.50
N ILE A 125 -35.79 -5.22 -3.61
CA ILE A 125 -36.54 -5.34 -4.88
C ILE A 125 -36.46 -6.76 -5.42
N TYR A 126 -35.27 -7.36 -5.45
CA TYR A 126 -35.04 -8.74 -5.89
C TYR A 126 -35.90 -9.74 -5.11
N PHE A 127 -35.89 -9.68 -3.78
CA PHE A 127 -36.66 -10.60 -2.95
C PHE A 127 -38.17 -10.39 -3.07
N ARG A 128 -38.63 -9.15 -3.24
CA ARG A 128 -40.06 -8.85 -3.50
C ARG A 128 -40.52 -9.42 -4.84
N ASN A 129 -39.71 -9.31 -5.89
CA ASN A 129 -40.04 -9.82 -7.21
C ASN A 129 -39.97 -11.35 -7.28
N ARG A 130 -38.99 -11.98 -6.61
CA ARG A 130 -38.89 -13.45 -6.50
C ARG A 130 -40.13 -14.07 -5.84
N LYS A 131 -40.67 -13.44 -4.79
CA LYS A 131 -41.91 -13.90 -4.13
C LYS A 131 -43.16 -13.77 -5.01
N ARG A 132 -43.17 -12.88 -6.00
CA ARG A 132 -44.29 -12.74 -6.96
C ARG A 132 -44.26 -13.80 -8.05
N GLN A 133 -43.08 -14.15 -8.58
CA GLN A 133 -42.96 -15.18 -9.61
C GLN A 133 -43.25 -16.60 -9.09
N GLY A 134 -42.89 -16.92 -7.84
CA GLY A 134 -43.25 -18.21 -7.22
C GLY A 134 -44.74 -18.38 -6.88
N ARG A 135 -45.56 -17.34 -7.09
CA ARG A 135 -47.00 -17.33 -6.79
C ARG A 135 -47.90 -17.28 -8.04
N GLY A 136 -47.31 -17.11 -9.23
CA GLY A 136 -48.01 -17.04 -10.52
C GLY A 136 -47.79 -18.28 -11.42
N GLY A 137 -47.16 -19.33 -10.89
CA GLY A 137 -46.98 -20.63 -11.54
C GLY A 137 -47.72 -21.74 -10.80
N LEU A 138 -49.04 -21.62 -10.70
CA LEU A 138 -50.01 -22.67 -10.41
C LEU A 138 -51.30 -22.33 -11.18
#